data_AF-A0A7Z9IH25-F1
#
_entry.id   AF-A0A7Z9IH25-F1
#
_cell.length_a   1.000
_cell.length_b   1.000
_cell.length_c   1.000
_cell.angle_alpha   90.00
_cell.angle_beta   90.00
_cell.angle_gamma   90.00
#
_symmetry.space_group_name_H-M   'P 1'
#
loop_
_entity.id
_entity.type
_entity.pdbx_description
1 polymer ?
#
loop_
_entity_poly.entity_id
_entity_poly.type
_entity_poly.pdbx_seq_one_letter_code
_entity_poly.pdbx_strand_id
1 'polypeptide(L)'
;MLAGPGVAGFELLPVQQALLLHVSGADGEIIDRVIDASMSFYELMQANASDEELIEQMTELITVQFLAQHLEVSEELFEQAIEEGISQMTSPWMRFFLYYDPALALAQVTCPVLALNGTKDLQVDANQNLSAIEAVKSSTGNDITIIELEGLNHLFQPSTTGSIAEYAQIEITFDYDTLVLMGNWISEVTDAE
;
A
#
# COMPACT_ATOMS: atom_id res chain seq x y z
N MET A 1 -7.65 -12.10 5.87
CA MET A 1 -6.78 -11.09 5.25
C MET A 1 -6.90 -9.83 6.06
N LEU A 2 -5.77 -9.29 6.51
CA LEU A 2 -5.68 -8.11 7.38
C LEU A 2 -4.87 -7.07 6.61
N ALA A 3 -5.51 -6.00 6.12
CA ALA A 3 -4.88 -4.94 5.34
C ALA A 3 -4.05 -5.47 4.15
N GLY A 4 -4.59 -6.49 3.47
CA GLY A 4 -3.89 -7.20 2.39
C GLY A 4 -4.17 -6.57 1.02
N PRO A 5 -3.16 -6.44 0.14
CA PRO A 5 -3.37 -5.97 -1.23
C PRO A 5 -4.33 -6.88 -2.01
N GLY A 6 -5.32 -6.27 -2.66
CA GLY A 6 -6.23 -6.90 -3.62
C GLY A 6 -5.82 -6.70 -5.07
N VAL A 7 -4.89 -5.78 -5.33
CA VAL A 7 -4.37 -5.40 -6.66
C VAL A 7 -2.85 -5.51 -6.71
N ALA A 8 -2.26 -5.48 -7.91
CA ALA A 8 -0.81 -5.53 -8.08
C ALA A 8 -0.12 -4.30 -7.47
N GLY A 9 1.14 -4.43 -7.05
CA GLY A 9 1.90 -3.32 -6.47
C GLY A 9 2.01 -2.10 -7.38
N PHE A 10 2.04 -2.30 -8.71
CA PHE A 10 2.01 -1.23 -9.71
C PHE A 10 0.74 -0.36 -9.63
N GLU A 11 -0.40 -0.94 -9.23
CA GLU A 11 -1.67 -0.21 -9.06
C GLU A 11 -1.86 0.30 -7.62
N LEU A 12 -1.28 -0.40 -6.64
CA LEU A 12 -1.36 -0.07 -5.22
C LEU A 12 -0.51 1.16 -4.85
N LEU A 13 0.77 1.14 -5.21
CA LEU A 13 1.75 2.11 -4.73
C LEU A 13 1.45 3.57 -5.14
N PRO A 14 0.92 3.86 -6.33
CA PRO A 14 0.49 5.22 -6.68
C PRO A 14 -0.57 5.78 -5.73
N VAL A 15 -1.59 4.97 -5.39
CA VAL A 15 -2.67 5.37 -4.47
C VAL A 15 -2.12 5.56 -3.06
N GLN A 16 -1.29 4.63 -2.58
CA GLN A 16 -0.62 4.76 -1.28
C GLN A 16 0.21 6.05 -1.18
N GLN A 17 1.00 6.37 -2.21
CA GLN A 17 1.82 7.59 -2.23
C GLN A 17 0.96 8.85 -2.20
N ALA A 18 -0.11 8.89 -3.00
CA ALA A 18 -1.05 10.00 -3.06
C ALA A 18 -1.65 10.31 -1.68
N LEU A 19 -2.16 9.26 -1.01
CA LEU A 19 -2.78 9.37 0.30
C LEU A 19 -1.79 9.84 1.37
N LEU A 20 -0.59 9.24 1.41
CA LEU A 20 0.45 9.61 2.39
C LEU A 20 0.94 11.07 2.21
N LEU A 21 1.12 11.52 0.97
CA LEU A 21 1.51 12.90 0.70
C LEU A 21 0.38 13.88 1.03
N HIS A 22 -0.87 13.51 0.72
CA HIS A 22 -2.04 14.33 1.05
C HIS A 22 -2.16 14.57 2.56
N VAL A 23 -2.05 13.52 3.39
CA VAL A 23 -2.12 13.70 4.85
C VAL A 23 -0.92 14.43 5.43
N SER A 24 0.21 14.42 4.71
CA SER A 24 1.41 15.19 5.06
C SER A 24 1.30 16.67 4.65
N GLY A 25 0.22 17.07 3.96
CA GLY A 25 -0.05 18.46 3.59
C GLY A 25 0.59 18.90 2.26
N ALA A 26 1.04 17.95 1.43
CA ALA A 26 1.57 18.27 0.11
C ALA A 26 0.48 18.86 -0.81
N ASP A 27 0.89 19.74 -1.73
CA ASP A 27 0.00 20.32 -2.73
C ASP A 27 -0.42 19.28 -3.78
N GLY A 28 -1.69 19.35 -4.22
CA GLY A 28 -2.26 18.39 -5.17
C GLY A 28 -1.51 18.32 -6.50
N GLU A 29 -1.04 19.44 -7.04
CA GLU A 29 -0.27 19.45 -8.30
C GLU A 29 1.09 18.76 -8.11
N ILE A 30 1.70 18.89 -6.94
CA ILE A 30 2.95 18.20 -6.63
C ILE A 30 2.71 16.70 -6.41
N ILE A 31 1.61 16.33 -5.76
CA ILE A 31 1.21 14.92 -5.59
C ILE A 31 1.08 14.24 -6.96
N ASP A 32 0.37 14.85 -7.90
CA ASP A 32 0.20 14.32 -9.25
C ASP A 32 1.55 14.11 -9.94
N ARG A 33 2.48 15.06 -9.82
CA ARG A 33 3.84 14.92 -10.36
C ARG A 33 4.64 13.79 -9.74
N VAL A 34 4.51 13.56 -8.43
CA VAL A 34 5.17 12.42 -7.77
C VAL A 34 4.59 11.10 -8.28
N ILE A 35 3.27 11.01 -8.43
CA ILE A 35 2.60 9.82 -8.95
C ILE A 35 3.05 9.53 -10.38
N ASP A 36 3.04 10.53 -11.25
CA ASP A 36 3.47 10.40 -12.65
C ASP A 36 4.92 9.92 -12.73
N ALA A 37 5.83 10.54 -11.97
CA ALA A 37 7.24 10.16 -11.94
C ALA A 37 7.44 8.72 -11.42
N SER A 38 6.68 8.31 -10.41
CA SER A 38 6.69 6.93 -9.88
C SER A 38 6.19 5.92 -10.93
N MET A 39 5.07 6.23 -11.60
CA MET A 39 4.51 5.36 -12.63
C MET A 39 5.46 5.21 -13.83
N SER A 40 6.07 6.30 -14.30
CA SER A 40 7.09 6.24 -15.36
C SER A 40 8.30 5.39 -14.95
N PHE A 41 8.74 5.48 -13.69
CA PHE A 41 9.82 4.63 -13.19
C PHE A 41 9.43 3.14 -13.24
N TYR A 42 8.21 2.80 -12.82
CA TYR A 42 7.72 1.42 -12.89
C TYR A 42 7.62 0.94 -14.35
N GLU A 43 7.11 1.76 -15.27
CA GLU A 43 7.02 1.41 -16.69
C GLU A 43 8.41 1.10 -17.30
N LEU A 44 9.43 1.92 -16.99
CA LEU A 44 10.81 1.67 -17.40
C LEU A 44 11.35 0.35 -16.86
N MET A 45 11.08 0.05 -15.58
CA MET A 45 11.46 -1.23 -14.99
C MET A 45 10.80 -2.42 -15.70
N GLN A 46 9.51 -2.31 -16.06
CA GLN A 46 8.78 -3.35 -16.77
C GLN A 46 9.32 -3.55 -18.19
N ALA A 47 9.73 -2.46 -18.85
CA ALA A 47 10.35 -2.47 -20.16
C ALA A 47 11.81 -2.99 -20.15
N ASN A 48 12.39 -3.26 -18.99
CA ASN A 48 13.82 -3.59 -18.82
C ASN A 48 14.73 -2.50 -19.41
N ALA A 49 14.40 -1.24 -19.11
CA ALA A 49 15.23 -0.09 -19.44
C ALA A 49 16.66 -0.23 -18.88
N SER A 50 17.58 0.54 -19.45
CA SER A 50 18.96 0.61 -19.01
C SER A 50 19.10 1.23 -17.62
N ASP A 51 20.21 0.94 -16.94
CA ASP A 51 20.52 1.56 -15.64
C ASP A 51 20.57 3.10 -15.75
N GLU A 52 21.03 3.64 -16.88
CA GLU A 52 21.07 5.09 -17.15
C GLU A 52 19.67 5.71 -17.17
N GLU A 53 18.73 5.11 -17.89
CA GLU A 53 17.33 5.56 -17.95
C GLU A 53 16.64 5.46 -16.58
N LEU A 54 16.93 4.40 -15.81
CA LEU A 54 16.40 4.26 -14.45
C LEU A 54 16.95 5.32 -13.52
N ILE A 55 18.26 5.61 -13.57
CA ILE A 55 18.89 6.65 -12.74
C ILE A 55 18.31 8.03 -13.08
N GLU A 56 18.13 8.35 -14.37
CA GLU A 56 17.51 9.61 -14.80
C GLU A 56 16.09 9.75 -14.23
N GLN A 57 15.27 8.72 -14.36
CA GLN A 57 13.90 8.77 -13.86
C GLN A 57 13.82 8.79 -12.34
N MET A 58 14.71 8.07 -11.64
CA MET A 58 14.81 8.14 -10.17
C MET A 58 15.23 9.54 -9.71
N THR A 59 16.12 10.20 -10.46
CA THR A 59 16.54 11.57 -10.16
C THR A 59 15.35 12.54 -10.21
N GLU A 60 14.50 12.43 -11.23
CA GLU A 60 13.26 13.23 -11.28
C GLU A 60 12.33 12.87 -10.11
N LEU A 61 12.13 11.59 -9.84
CA LEU A 61 11.27 11.13 -8.74
C LEU A 61 11.70 11.68 -7.38
N ILE A 62 12.99 11.55 -7.03
CA ILE A 62 13.54 12.08 -5.76
C ILE A 62 13.42 13.61 -5.73
N THR A 63 13.65 14.29 -6.85
CA THR A 63 13.49 15.75 -6.95
C THR A 63 12.06 16.17 -6.59
N VAL A 64 11.05 15.56 -7.21
CA VAL A 64 9.64 15.91 -6.93
C VAL A 64 9.20 15.49 -5.53
N GLN A 65 9.73 14.38 -4.99
CA GLN A 65 9.45 13.95 -3.62
C GLN A 65 10.01 14.91 -2.56
N PHE A 66 11.20 15.46 -2.78
CA PHE A 66 11.76 16.47 -1.87
C PHE A 66 11.01 17.80 -1.96
N LEU A 67 10.58 18.19 -3.16
CA LEU A 67 9.70 19.36 -3.34
C LEU A 67 8.37 19.19 -2.59
N ALA A 68 7.75 18.01 -2.67
CA ALA A 68 6.50 17.69 -1.98
C ALA A 68 6.57 17.80 -0.46
N GLN A 69 7.76 17.54 0.10
CA GLN A 69 8.01 17.56 1.55
C GLN A 69 8.69 18.84 2.02
N HIS A 70 8.93 19.81 1.12
CA HIS A 70 9.68 21.03 1.40
C HIS A 70 11.07 20.77 2.02
N LEU A 71 11.75 19.73 1.54
CA LEU A 71 13.07 19.33 2.02
C LEU A 71 14.18 19.94 1.15
N GLU A 72 15.07 20.71 1.78
CA GLU A 72 16.35 21.10 1.20
C GLU A 72 17.44 20.17 1.75
N VAL A 73 18.15 19.48 0.86
CA VAL A 73 19.20 18.52 1.21
C VAL A 73 20.54 18.89 0.57
N SER A 74 21.64 18.39 1.12
CA SER A 74 22.94 18.51 0.46
C SER A 74 22.99 17.66 -0.82
N GLU A 75 23.92 17.99 -1.72
CA GLU A 75 24.21 17.19 -2.92
C GLU A 75 24.53 15.73 -2.57
N GLU A 76 25.35 15.51 -1.52
CA GLU A 76 25.68 14.16 -1.03
C GLU A 76 24.45 13.35 -0.59
N LEU A 77 23.51 13.98 0.14
CA LEU A 77 22.27 13.30 0.56
C LEU A 77 21.33 13.05 -0.62
N PHE A 78 21.33 13.94 -1.61
CA PHE A 78 20.53 13.78 -2.82
C PHE A 78 21.03 12.60 -3.67
N GLU A 79 22.35 12.52 -3.90
CA GLU A 79 22.98 11.39 -4.58
C GLU A 79 22.73 10.08 -3.85
N GLN A 80 22.87 10.06 -2.52
CA GLN A 80 22.58 8.89 -1.70
C GLN A 80 21.12 8.45 -1.83
N ALA A 81 20.16 9.38 -1.83
CA ALA A 81 18.74 9.06 -1.99
C ALA A 81 18.43 8.41 -3.34
N ILE A 82 19.12 8.82 -4.41
CA ILE A 82 18.99 8.21 -5.73
C ILE A 82 19.54 6.77 -5.71
N GLU A 83 20.75 6.57 -5.17
CA GLU A 83 21.37 5.25 -5.08
C GLU A 83 20.51 4.27 -4.26
N GLU A 84 20.00 4.71 -3.11
CA GLU A 84 19.11 3.94 -2.25
C GLU A 84 17.78 3.65 -2.94
N GLY A 85 17.18 4.65 -3.61
CA GLY A 85 15.96 4.50 -4.38
C GLY A 85 16.08 3.46 -5.50
N ILE A 86 17.16 3.52 -6.30
CA ILE A 86 17.44 2.52 -7.33
C ILE A 86 17.62 1.13 -6.72
N SER A 87 18.45 1.02 -5.68
CA SER A 87 18.74 -0.26 -5.03
C SER A 87 17.48 -0.91 -4.46
N GLN A 88 16.64 -0.13 -3.79
CA GLN A 88 15.37 -0.59 -3.23
C GLN A 88 14.40 -1.02 -4.34
N MET A 89 14.20 -0.15 -5.33
CA MET A 89 13.18 -0.36 -6.34
C MET A 89 13.52 -1.48 -7.32
N THR A 90 14.80 -1.65 -7.64
CA THR A 90 15.25 -2.70 -8.55
C THR A 90 15.47 -4.05 -7.87
N SER A 91 15.34 -4.12 -6.54
CA SER A 91 15.49 -5.34 -5.76
C SER A 91 14.57 -6.47 -6.26
N PRO A 92 14.97 -7.75 -6.14
CA PRO A 92 14.12 -8.88 -6.54
C PRO A 92 12.75 -8.88 -5.86
N TRP A 93 12.71 -8.46 -4.58
CA TRP A 93 11.46 -8.34 -3.83
C TRP A 93 10.56 -7.26 -4.41
N MET A 94 11.08 -6.06 -4.68
CA MET A 94 10.24 -4.98 -5.21
C MET A 94 9.75 -5.29 -6.63
N ARG A 95 10.59 -5.89 -7.47
CA ARG A 95 10.18 -6.40 -8.79
C ARG A 95 9.03 -7.41 -8.67
N PHE A 96 9.13 -8.35 -7.74
CA PHE A 96 8.05 -9.27 -7.47
C PHE A 96 6.79 -8.53 -7.01
N PHE A 97 6.90 -7.67 -6.00
CA PHE A 97 5.77 -6.95 -5.42
C PHE A 97 5.01 -6.09 -6.44
N LEU A 98 5.73 -5.36 -7.30
CA LEU A 98 5.13 -4.49 -8.32
C LEU A 98 4.28 -5.27 -9.33
N TYR A 99 4.78 -6.41 -9.82
CA TYR A 99 4.19 -7.10 -10.97
C TYR A 99 3.49 -8.42 -10.62
N TYR A 100 3.56 -8.85 -9.36
CA TYR A 100 2.79 -9.98 -8.89
C TYR A 100 1.32 -9.58 -8.77
N ASP A 101 0.46 -10.31 -9.48
CA ASP A 101 -0.99 -10.16 -9.37
C ASP A 101 -1.53 -11.03 -8.21
N PRO A 102 -1.97 -10.44 -7.08
CA PRO A 102 -2.51 -11.20 -5.96
C PRO A 102 -3.84 -11.88 -6.29
N ALA A 103 -4.59 -11.43 -7.30
CA ALA A 103 -5.85 -12.04 -7.69
C ALA A 103 -5.68 -13.51 -8.09
N LEU A 104 -4.54 -13.85 -8.72
CA LEU A 104 -4.23 -15.22 -9.14
C LEU A 104 -4.09 -16.18 -7.95
N ALA A 105 -3.48 -15.75 -6.86
CA ALA A 105 -3.41 -16.55 -5.65
C ALA A 105 -4.74 -16.54 -4.88
N LEU A 106 -5.39 -15.38 -4.80
CA LEU A 106 -6.66 -15.25 -4.11
C LEU A 106 -7.76 -16.14 -4.71
N ALA A 107 -7.78 -16.30 -6.03
CA ALA A 107 -8.70 -17.19 -6.75
C ALA A 107 -8.51 -18.68 -6.37
N GLN A 108 -7.32 -19.06 -5.90
CA GLN A 108 -7.00 -20.43 -5.48
C GLN A 108 -7.35 -20.71 -4.01
N VAL A 109 -7.68 -19.67 -3.23
CA VAL A 109 -8.10 -19.83 -1.83
C VAL A 109 -9.51 -20.40 -1.80
N THR A 110 -9.68 -21.60 -1.24
CA THR A 110 -10.98 -22.30 -1.18
C THR A 110 -11.65 -22.29 0.19
N CYS A 111 -10.95 -21.84 1.25
CA CYS A 111 -11.58 -21.63 2.54
C CYS A 111 -12.37 -20.31 2.60
N PRO A 112 -13.30 -20.17 3.55
CA PRO A 112 -13.93 -18.89 3.87
C PRO A 112 -12.88 -17.82 4.15
N VAL A 113 -13.10 -16.60 3.66
CA VAL A 113 -12.16 -15.48 3.83
C VAL A 113 -12.84 -14.32 4.56
N LEU A 114 -12.26 -13.89 5.68
CA LEU A 114 -12.51 -12.57 6.26
C LEU A 114 -11.48 -11.59 5.73
N ALA A 115 -11.90 -10.51 5.07
CA ALA A 115 -11.02 -9.43 4.63
C ALA A 115 -11.35 -8.14 5.39
N LEU A 116 -10.36 -7.61 6.10
CA LEU A 116 -10.47 -6.42 6.96
C LEU A 116 -9.49 -5.35 6.51
N ASN A 117 -9.96 -4.11 6.39
CA ASN A 117 -9.13 -2.90 6.28
C ASN A 117 -9.71 -1.80 7.17
N GLY A 118 -8.86 -0.89 7.65
CA GLY A 118 -9.31 0.30 8.35
C GLY A 118 -9.69 1.44 7.38
N THR A 119 -10.65 2.29 7.74
CA THR A 119 -11.03 3.46 6.91
C THR A 119 -9.93 4.52 6.80
N LYS A 120 -8.89 4.43 7.64
CA LYS A 120 -7.70 5.30 7.62
C LYS A 120 -6.44 4.53 7.22
N ASP A 121 -6.59 3.38 6.57
CA ASP A 121 -5.47 2.69 5.95
C ASP A 121 -5.01 3.44 4.70
N LEU A 122 -3.90 4.17 4.83
CA LEU A 122 -3.30 4.92 3.72
C LEU A 122 -2.27 4.09 2.92
N GLN A 123 -1.95 2.87 3.36
CA GLN A 123 -0.99 2.00 2.68
C GLN A 123 -1.69 0.99 1.78
N VAL A 124 -2.83 0.48 2.23
CA VAL A 124 -3.69 -0.43 1.48
C VAL A 124 -5.10 0.13 1.57
N ASP A 125 -5.40 1.07 0.68
CA ASP A 125 -6.71 1.75 0.63
C ASP A 125 -7.85 0.72 0.64
N ALA A 126 -8.78 0.90 1.58
CA ALA A 126 -9.86 -0.06 1.80
C ALA A 126 -10.74 -0.19 0.55
N ASN A 127 -11.08 0.92 -0.11
CA ASN A 127 -11.96 0.93 -1.28
C ASN A 127 -11.34 0.16 -2.45
N GLN A 128 -10.10 0.50 -2.81
CA GLN A 128 -9.37 -0.16 -3.90
C GLN A 128 -9.21 -1.66 -3.65
N ASN A 129 -8.79 -2.04 -2.44
CA ASN A 129 -8.34 -3.40 -2.17
C ASN A 129 -9.47 -4.34 -1.78
N LEU A 130 -10.41 -3.92 -0.91
CA LEU A 130 -11.54 -4.76 -0.54
C LEU A 130 -12.43 -5.06 -1.75
N SER A 131 -12.68 -4.07 -2.62
CA SER A 131 -13.47 -4.26 -3.84
C SER A 131 -12.81 -5.26 -4.80
N ALA A 132 -11.49 -5.19 -4.96
CA ALA A 132 -10.75 -6.14 -5.81
C ALA A 132 -10.78 -7.57 -5.23
N ILE A 133 -10.62 -7.70 -3.91
CA ILE A 133 -10.73 -8.99 -3.20
C ILE A 133 -12.14 -9.57 -3.36
N GLU A 134 -13.18 -8.74 -3.19
CA GLU A 134 -14.58 -9.15 -3.36
C GLU A 134 -14.84 -9.72 -4.75
N ALA A 135 -14.38 -9.01 -5.78
CA ALA A 135 -14.59 -9.39 -7.18
C ALA A 135 -14.00 -10.77 -7.48
N VAL A 136 -12.77 -11.03 -7.02
CA VAL A 136 -12.09 -12.31 -7.23
C VAL A 136 -12.83 -13.44 -6.50
N LYS A 137 -13.19 -13.25 -5.23
CA LYS A 137 -13.86 -14.28 -4.43
C LYS A 137 -15.28 -14.58 -4.92
N SER A 138 -16.02 -13.55 -5.32
CA SER A 138 -17.33 -13.69 -5.94
C SER A 138 -17.27 -14.49 -7.25
N SER A 139 -16.24 -14.28 -8.09
CA SER A 139 -16.07 -15.02 -9.34
C SER A 139 -15.74 -16.50 -9.17
N THR A 140 -15.16 -16.88 -8.02
CA THR A 140 -14.78 -18.25 -7.70
C THR A 140 -15.83 -19.00 -6.87
N GLY A 141 -16.91 -18.31 -6.48
CA GLY A 141 -18.01 -18.88 -5.71
C GLY A 141 -17.64 -19.26 -4.27
N ASN A 142 -16.58 -18.66 -3.74
CA ASN A 142 -16.12 -18.92 -2.38
C ASN A 142 -16.68 -17.87 -1.41
N ASP A 143 -16.98 -18.30 -0.18
CA ASP A 143 -17.48 -17.40 0.86
C ASP A 143 -16.45 -16.34 1.25
N ILE A 144 -16.89 -15.09 1.22
CA ILE A 144 -16.12 -13.94 1.64
C ILE A 144 -16.95 -13.04 2.56
N THR A 145 -16.33 -12.57 3.62
CA THR A 145 -16.83 -11.52 4.51
C THR A 145 -15.90 -10.33 4.42
N ILE A 146 -16.43 -9.17 4.06
CA ILE A 146 -15.67 -7.93 3.93
C ILE A 146 -16.15 -6.95 4.99
N ILE A 147 -15.21 -6.39 5.74
CA ILE A 147 -15.52 -5.40 6.76
C ILE A 147 -14.49 -4.28 6.70
N GLU A 148 -15.00 -3.07 6.52
CA GLU A 148 -14.24 -1.84 6.66
C GLU A 148 -14.40 -1.33 8.10
N LEU A 149 -13.28 -1.10 8.79
CA LEU A 149 -13.23 -0.78 10.22
C LEU A 149 -13.01 0.72 10.41
N GLU A 150 -14.03 1.39 10.94
CA GLU A 150 -14.03 2.84 11.10
C GLU A 150 -12.89 3.35 12.00
N GLY A 151 -12.13 4.31 11.50
CA GLY A 151 -11.11 5.04 12.26
C GLY A 151 -9.78 4.32 12.46
N LEU A 152 -9.61 3.10 11.92
CA LEU A 152 -8.37 2.34 12.08
C LEU A 152 -7.37 2.61 10.95
N ASN A 153 -6.08 2.69 11.29
CA ASN A 153 -5.00 2.76 10.31
C ASN A 153 -4.64 1.38 9.74
N HIS A 154 -3.58 1.32 8.92
CA HIS A 154 -3.05 0.10 8.33
C HIS A 154 -2.72 -1.01 9.35
N LEU A 155 -2.28 -0.63 10.55
CA LEU A 155 -1.91 -1.56 11.62
C LEU A 155 -3.09 -1.93 12.53
N PHE A 156 -4.32 -1.57 12.14
CA PHE A 156 -5.54 -1.72 12.94
C PHE A 156 -5.47 -0.96 14.27
N GLN A 157 -4.79 0.17 14.30
CA GLN A 157 -4.75 1.04 15.48
C GLN A 157 -5.73 2.20 15.29
N PRO A 158 -6.44 2.65 16.36
CA PRO A 158 -7.23 3.87 16.30
C PRO A 158 -6.34 5.05 15.95
N SER A 159 -6.67 5.76 14.87
CA SER A 159 -5.83 6.82 14.34
C SER A 159 -6.62 8.09 14.06
N THR A 160 -5.95 9.24 14.04
CA THR A 160 -6.58 10.51 13.69
C THR A 160 -6.53 10.72 12.19
N THR A 161 -5.37 10.54 11.58
CA THR A 161 -5.14 10.77 10.15
C THR A 161 -4.81 9.50 9.37
N GLY A 162 -4.37 8.44 10.04
CA GLY A 162 -3.81 7.25 9.38
C GLY A 162 -2.33 7.36 9.01
N SER A 163 -1.70 8.52 9.26
CA SER A 163 -0.28 8.75 8.97
C SER A 163 0.64 7.79 9.74
N ILE A 164 1.71 7.35 9.07
CA ILE A 164 2.77 6.51 9.64
C ILE A 164 3.43 7.22 10.84
N ALA A 165 3.45 8.55 10.86
CA ALA A 165 3.99 9.33 11.97
C ALA A 165 3.24 9.10 13.31
N GLU A 166 1.98 8.67 13.25
CA GLU A 166 1.18 8.36 14.45
C GLU A 166 1.58 7.02 15.08
N TYR A 167 2.21 6.10 14.34
CA TYR A 167 2.41 4.70 14.79
C TYR A 167 3.18 4.60 16.10
N ALA A 168 4.23 5.40 16.26
CA ALA A 168 5.05 5.42 17.47
C ALA A 168 4.39 6.16 18.65
N GLN A 169 3.30 6.90 18.40
CA GLN A 169 2.58 7.68 19.42
C GLN A 169 1.33 6.95 19.92
N ILE A 170 0.78 6.00 19.15
CA ILE A 170 -0.40 5.25 19.53
C ILE A 170 0.01 4.08 20.44
N GLU A 171 -0.48 4.07 21.68
CA GLU A 171 -0.21 2.99 22.65
C GLU A 171 -0.92 1.67 22.29
N ILE A 172 -2.07 1.75 21.62
CA ILE A 172 -2.82 0.58 21.17
C ILE A 172 -2.09 -0.04 19.98
N THR A 173 -1.59 -1.26 20.14
CA THR A 173 -0.86 -1.97 19.07
C THR A 173 -1.78 -2.61 18.04
N PHE A 174 -3.00 -2.97 18.45
CA PHE A 174 -4.05 -3.53 17.62
C PHE A 174 -5.40 -3.33 18.33
N ASP A 175 -6.42 -2.93 17.59
CA ASP A 175 -7.76 -2.67 18.13
C ASP A 175 -8.41 -3.93 18.73
N TYR A 176 -8.85 -3.83 19.98
CA TYR A 176 -9.38 -4.98 20.72
C TYR A 176 -10.71 -5.50 20.13
N ASP A 177 -11.59 -4.58 19.71
CA ASP A 177 -12.88 -4.96 19.14
C ASP A 177 -12.70 -5.70 17.81
N THR A 178 -11.68 -5.33 17.03
CA THR A 178 -11.25 -6.04 15.83
C THR A 178 -10.78 -7.47 16.16
N LEU A 179 -10.02 -7.68 17.23
CA LEU A 179 -9.62 -9.03 17.68
C LEU A 179 -10.83 -9.87 18.08
N VAL A 180 -11.79 -9.28 18.80
CA VAL A 180 -13.03 -9.96 19.19
C VAL A 180 -13.85 -10.34 17.95
N LEU A 181 -13.99 -9.42 17.00
CA LEU A 181 -14.65 -9.67 15.71
C LEU A 181 -14.00 -10.84 14.97
N MET A 182 -12.67 -10.84 14.83
CA MET A 182 -11.95 -11.92 14.17
C MET A 182 -12.18 -13.25 14.88
N GLY A 183 -12.11 -13.28 16.21
CA GLY A 183 -12.36 -14.48 17.02
C GLY A 183 -13.77 -15.02 16.82
N ASN A 184 -14.78 -14.16 16.90
CA ASN A 184 -16.17 -14.54 16.70
C ASN A 184 -16.42 -15.07 15.28
N TRP A 185 -15.88 -14.41 14.26
CA TRP A 185 -16.01 -14.86 12.87
C TRP A 185 -15.36 -16.23 12.67
N ILE A 186 -14.16 -16.46 13.23
CA ILE A 186 -13.51 -17.78 13.16
C ILE A 186 -14.39 -18.86 13.81
N SER A 187 -14.93 -18.60 15.00
CA SER A 187 -15.84 -19.54 15.68
C SER A 187 -17.09 -19.84 14.85
N GLU A 188 -17.68 -18.82 14.22
CA GLU A 188 -18.86 -18.95 13.35
C GLU A 188 -18.60 -19.82 12.13
N VAL A 189 -17.47 -19.61 11.42
CA VAL A 189 -17.19 -20.34 10.17
C VAL A 189 -16.56 -21.73 10.37
N THR A 190 -16.23 -22.11 11.61
CA THR A 190 -15.61 -23.40 11.92
C THR A 190 -16.48 -24.35 12.74
N ASP A 191 -17.73 -23.98 13.04
CA ASP A 191 -18.65 -24.77 13.89
C ASP A 191 -17.99 -25.23 15.21
N ALA A 192 -17.21 -24.35 15.84
CA ALA A 192 -16.63 -24.64 17.15
C ALA A 192 -17.70 -24.43 18.25
N GLU A 193 -18.55 -25.44 18.48
CA GLU A 193 -19.26 -25.64 19.75
C GLU A 193 -18.29 -26.02 20.89
#